data_AF-W7ICD6-F1
#
_entry.id   AF-W7ICD6-F1
#
_cell.length_a   1.000
_cell.length_b   1.000
_cell.length_c   1.000
_cell.angle_alpha   90.00
_cell.angle_beta   90.00
_cell.angle_gamma   90.00
#
_symmetry.space_group_name_H-M   'P 1'
#
loop_
_entity.id
_entity.type
_entity.pdbx_description
1 polymer ?
#
loop_
_entity_poly.entity_id
_entity_poly.type
_entity_poly.pdbx_seq_one_letter_code
_entity_poly.pdbx_strand_id
1 'polypeptide(L)'
;MTALRDDRGLLPAVGRPGLFDVAERFLRRFHGARPRAGELETRLAKVRAEIAATGTYRHTPAELAFGARIALRESGWCPDGVPWRGLLVRDLRSVRDAEDVAEECVRHLRMATGGGTVRPMVSVFAPDTPWRPGPRIRNDQLVRYAGYRDGDRVHGDRRFVDFTTAVCRLGWLSPGDQGPFDLLPLVVETGHEGVRLHQVPRAAVLEVPLAHPELPWFAGLALRWHAVPVVSNMRLHIGGIDYPSAPFNGVYLARGIGEESFADDAAYGLGRGVAERLGLDTSSDRTLWRERVGLEFNRAVLHSFDRAGVSVEHSADAYLPAIEPTGGPAFLRQAPVRQR
;
A
#
# COMPACT_ATOMS: atom_id res chain seq x y z
N MET A 1 -15.09 3.60 -4.43
CA MET A 1 -15.40 2.74 -3.27
C MET A 1 -14.33 2.93 -2.19
N THR A 2 -14.47 3.99 -1.39
CA THR A 2 -13.53 4.28 -0.30
C THR A 2 -14.26 4.82 0.93
N ALA A 3 -15.38 4.21 1.29
CA ALA A 3 -15.88 4.34 2.66
C ALA A 3 -14.92 3.58 3.60
N LEU A 4 -14.85 4.01 4.87
CA LEU A 4 -14.20 3.25 5.94
C LEU A 4 -14.74 1.81 5.87
N ARG A 5 -13.89 0.88 5.45
CA ARG A 5 -14.31 -0.51 5.24
C ARG A 5 -14.56 -1.14 6.59
N ASP A 6 -15.77 -1.64 6.80
CA ASP A 6 -16.03 -2.58 7.87
C ASP A 6 -15.46 -3.94 7.45
N ASP A 7 -14.28 -4.29 7.98
CA ASP A 7 -13.68 -5.62 7.78
C ASP A 7 -13.88 -6.46 9.04
N ARG A 8 -15.11 -6.94 9.23
CA ARG A 8 -15.44 -7.97 10.24
C ARG A 8 -16.16 -9.13 9.57
N GLY A 9 -15.42 -9.90 8.78
CA GLY A 9 -15.92 -11.12 8.15
C GLY A 9 -14.99 -12.31 8.40
N LEU A 10 -15.34 -13.17 9.36
CA LEU A 10 -14.92 -14.57 9.34
C LEU A 10 -15.76 -15.29 8.28
N LEU A 11 -15.13 -15.73 7.20
CA LEU A 11 -15.80 -16.55 6.18
C LEU A 11 -16.13 -17.94 6.74
N PRO A 12 -17.27 -18.56 6.37
CA PRO A 12 -17.66 -19.89 6.84
C PRO A 12 -16.71 -20.99 6.35
N ALA A 13 -16.48 -21.98 7.21
CA ALA A 13 -15.45 -23.00 7.12
C ALA A 13 -15.92 -24.31 6.45
N VAL A 14 -16.22 -24.30 5.16
CA VAL A 14 -16.45 -25.54 4.41
C VAL A 14 -15.43 -25.65 3.27
N GLY A 15 -14.61 -26.71 3.31
CA GLY A 15 -13.65 -27.05 2.25
C GLY A 15 -12.24 -26.45 2.34
N ARG A 16 -11.86 -25.80 3.46
CA ARG A 16 -10.48 -25.33 3.65
C ARG A 16 -9.57 -26.43 4.19
N PRO A 17 -8.33 -26.60 3.65
CA PRO A 17 -7.33 -27.46 4.28
C PRO A 17 -7.09 -27.05 5.73
N GLY A 18 -6.77 -28.01 6.59
CA GLY A 18 -6.52 -27.73 8.00
C GLY A 18 -5.36 -26.75 8.16
N LEU A 19 -5.39 -25.94 9.23
CA LEU A 19 -4.33 -24.95 9.49
C LEU A 19 -2.94 -25.60 9.48
N PHE A 20 -2.83 -26.80 10.03
CA PHE A 20 -1.58 -27.56 10.03
C PHE A 20 -1.10 -27.90 8.61
N ASP A 21 -1.99 -28.31 7.70
CA ASP A 21 -1.61 -28.69 6.33
C ASP A 21 -1.05 -27.49 5.55
N VAL A 22 -1.63 -26.30 5.76
CA VAL A 22 -1.14 -25.04 5.17
C VAL A 22 0.20 -24.64 5.78
N ALA A 23 0.33 -24.76 7.11
CA ALA A 23 1.58 -24.48 7.82
C ALA A 23 2.71 -25.43 7.36
N GLU A 24 2.43 -26.72 7.25
CA GLU A 24 3.39 -27.75 6.82
C GLU A 24 3.92 -27.46 5.41
N ARG A 25 3.02 -27.12 4.46
CA ARG A 25 3.41 -26.77 3.09
C ARG A 25 4.35 -25.57 3.07
N PHE A 26 4.05 -24.55 3.86
CA PHE A 26 4.91 -23.37 3.99
C PHE A 26 6.26 -23.71 4.61
N LEU A 27 6.29 -24.49 5.69
CA LEU A 27 7.51 -24.88 6.40
C LEU A 27 8.42 -25.78 5.54
N ARG A 28 7.84 -26.70 4.76
CA ARG A 28 8.58 -27.47 3.75
C ARG A 28 9.25 -26.55 2.72
N ARG A 29 8.54 -25.54 2.20
CA ARG A 29 9.11 -24.52 1.30
C ARG A 29 10.23 -23.73 1.98
N PHE A 30 10.06 -23.34 3.24
CA PHE A 30 11.06 -22.61 4.02
C PHE A 30 12.34 -23.42 4.27
N HIS A 31 12.21 -24.65 4.78
CA HIS A 31 13.37 -25.53 5.05
C HIS A 31 14.06 -25.98 3.77
N GLY A 32 13.32 -26.18 2.66
CA GLY A 32 13.93 -26.43 1.35
C GLY A 32 14.80 -25.26 0.86
N ALA A 33 14.34 -24.02 1.07
CA ALA A 33 15.12 -22.83 0.73
C ALA A 33 16.23 -22.50 1.76
N ARG A 34 16.15 -23.06 2.98
CA ARG A 34 17.11 -22.85 4.08
C ARG A 34 17.42 -24.15 4.82
N PRO A 35 18.24 -25.05 4.24
CA PRO A 35 18.56 -26.34 4.87
C PRO A 35 19.24 -26.22 6.25
N ARG A 36 19.89 -25.09 6.53
CA ARG A 36 20.54 -24.81 7.83
C ARG A 36 19.59 -24.25 8.89
N ALA A 37 18.29 -24.21 8.64
CA ALA A 37 17.29 -23.71 9.61
C ALA A 37 16.97 -24.71 10.74
N GLY A 38 17.62 -25.87 10.75
CA GLY A 38 17.37 -26.97 11.68
C GLY A 38 16.43 -28.02 11.11
N GLU A 39 16.09 -29.01 11.95
CA GLU A 39 15.28 -30.16 11.56
C GLU A 39 13.80 -29.79 11.36
N LEU A 40 13.30 -29.99 10.13
CA LEU A 40 11.91 -29.69 9.77
C LEU A 40 10.92 -30.45 10.67
N GLU A 41 11.15 -31.75 10.90
CA GLU A 41 10.23 -32.58 11.68
C GLU A 41 10.09 -32.09 13.13
N THR A 42 11.18 -31.59 13.72
CA THR A 42 11.14 -30.97 15.06
C THR A 42 10.29 -29.70 15.04
N ARG A 43 10.39 -28.88 13.98
CA ARG A 43 9.57 -27.67 13.84
C ARG A 43 8.10 -28.02 13.60
N LEU A 44 7.79 -29.01 12.77
CA LEU A 44 6.42 -29.49 12.52
C LEU A 44 5.76 -30.01 13.80
N ALA A 45 6.48 -30.78 14.63
CA ALA A 45 5.98 -31.24 15.92
C ALA A 45 5.62 -30.07 16.86
N LYS A 46 6.47 -29.04 16.95
CA LYS A 46 6.20 -27.83 17.73
C LYS A 46 4.96 -27.10 17.23
N VAL A 47 4.83 -26.91 15.92
CA VAL A 47 3.69 -26.23 15.29
C VAL A 47 2.39 -27.01 15.55
N ARG A 48 2.42 -28.35 15.45
CA ARG A 48 1.26 -29.18 15.78
C ARG A 48 0.83 -29.01 17.23
N ALA A 49 1.79 -29.00 18.16
CA ALA A 49 1.52 -28.79 19.58
C ALA A 49 0.98 -27.38 19.86
N GLU A 50 1.54 -26.33 19.26
CA GLU A 50 1.04 -24.94 19.38
C GLU A 50 -0.41 -24.82 18.87
N ILE A 51 -0.72 -25.40 17.70
CA ILE A 51 -2.07 -25.39 17.13
C ILE A 51 -3.03 -26.17 18.01
N ALA A 52 -2.65 -27.33 18.53
CA ALA A 52 -3.52 -28.09 19.43
C ALA A 52 -3.82 -27.33 20.74
N ALA A 53 -2.82 -26.63 21.29
CA ALA A 53 -2.95 -25.91 22.56
C ALA A 53 -3.68 -24.57 22.42
N THR A 54 -3.54 -23.87 21.30
CA THR A 54 -4.02 -22.49 21.16
C THR A 54 -5.00 -22.29 20.01
N GLY A 55 -5.07 -23.21 19.04
CA GLY A 55 -5.79 -23.02 17.78
C GLY A 55 -5.02 -22.22 16.73
N THR A 56 -3.77 -21.84 16.99
CA THR A 56 -2.87 -21.16 16.03
C THR A 56 -1.40 -21.50 16.28
N TYR A 57 -0.46 -20.93 15.52
CA TYR A 57 0.98 -21.04 15.78
C TYR A 57 1.69 -19.73 15.47
N ARG A 58 2.91 -19.59 15.99
CA ARG A 58 3.73 -18.39 15.74
C ARG A 58 4.91 -18.70 14.85
N HIS A 59 5.04 -17.91 13.77
CA HIS A 59 6.23 -17.93 12.93
C HIS A 59 7.49 -17.50 13.70
N THR A 60 8.64 -18.10 13.43
CA THR A 60 9.93 -17.54 13.82
C THR A 60 10.22 -16.25 13.03
N PRO A 61 11.13 -15.36 13.48
CA PRO A 61 11.52 -14.19 12.69
C PRO A 61 12.04 -14.55 11.29
N ALA A 62 12.76 -15.67 11.16
CA ALA A 62 13.28 -16.13 9.88
C ALA A 62 12.18 -16.64 8.95
N GLU A 63 11.18 -17.36 9.48
CA GLU A 63 10.00 -17.81 8.74
C GLU A 63 9.17 -16.60 8.27
N LEU A 64 8.91 -15.64 9.15
CA LEU A 64 8.19 -14.42 8.80
C LEU A 64 8.89 -13.65 7.68
N ALA A 65 10.18 -13.40 7.84
CA ALA A 65 10.97 -12.68 6.84
C ALA A 65 11.03 -13.44 5.51
N PHE A 66 10.98 -14.77 5.52
CA PHE A 66 10.90 -15.55 4.29
C PHE A 66 9.52 -15.39 3.62
N GLY A 67 8.43 -15.61 4.35
CA GLY A 67 7.08 -15.48 3.81
C GLY A 67 6.76 -14.09 3.28
N ALA A 68 7.11 -13.03 4.03
CA ALA A 68 6.84 -11.64 3.64
C ALA A 68 7.58 -11.23 2.36
N ARG A 69 8.83 -11.66 2.20
CA ARG A 69 9.60 -11.40 0.98
C ARG A 69 9.05 -12.15 -0.23
N ILE A 70 8.49 -13.36 -0.03
CA ILE A 70 7.91 -14.15 -1.13
C ILE A 70 6.66 -13.42 -1.60
N ALA A 71 5.80 -13.08 -0.65
CA ALA A 71 4.58 -12.34 -0.91
C ALA A 71 4.84 -11.02 -1.64
N LEU A 72 5.87 -10.24 -1.23
CA LEU A 72 6.21 -8.99 -1.92
C LEU A 72 6.79 -9.21 -3.32
N ARG A 73 7.63 -10.23 -3.49
CA ARG A 73 8.20 -10.54 -4.81
C ARG A 73 7.13 -10.98 -5.81
N GLU A 74 6.16 -11.77 -5.35
CA GLU A 74 5.09 -12.34 -6.16
C GLU A 74 3.89 -11.37 -6.33
N SER A 75 3.87 -10.21 -5.65
CA SER A 75 2.74 -9.28 -5.67
C SER A 75 2.65 -8.38 -6.92
N GLY A 76 3.72 -8.30 -7.71
CA GLY A 76 3.85 -7.33 -8.80
C GLY A 76 4.27 -5.92 -8.38
N TRP A 77 4.57 -5.70 -7.09
CA TRP A 77 5.03 -4.39 -6.56
C TRP A 77 6.54 -4.33 -6.34
N CYS A 78 7.27 -5.43 -6.57
CA CYS A 78 8.71 -5.48 -6.41
C CYS A 78 9.40 -5.24 -7.77
N PRO A 79 10.30 -4.24 -7.88
CA PRO A 79 11.18 -4.12 -9.04
C PRO A 79 12.08 -5.35 -9.18
N ASP A 80 12.33 -5.80 -10.41
CA ASP A 80 13.13 -6.99 -10.72
C ASP A 80 14.60 -6.84 -10.30
N GLY A 81 15.13 -5.62 -10.36
CA GLY A 81 16.50 -5.30 -9.97
C GLY A 81 16.77 -5.39 -8.46
N VAL A 82 15.76 -5.58 -7.60
CA VAL A 82 15.94 -5.63 -6.15
C VAL A 82 16.20 -7.08 -5.70
N PRO A 83 17.40 -7.38 -5.16
CA PRO A 83 17.68 -8.72 -4.69
C PRO A 83 16.69 -9.11 -3.61
N TRP A 84 16.06 -10.28 -3.74
CA TRP A 84 15.06 -10.78 -2.81
C TRP A 84 15.51 -10.71 -1.33
N ARG A 85 16.80 -10.95 -1.05
CA ARG A 85 17.38 -10.90 0.31
C ARG A 85 17.54 -9.46 0.83
N GLY A 86 17.63 -8.49 -0.07
CA GLY A 86 17.74 -7.05 0.21
C GLY A 86 16.40 -6.41 0.59
N LEU A 87 15.28 -7.08 0.35
CA LEU A 87 13.97 -6.66 0.87
C LEU A 87 14.00 -6.65 2.40
N LEU A 88 13.78 -5.47 2.97
CA LEU A 88 13.73 -5.27 4.42
C LEU A 88 12.36 -5.70 4.94
N VAL A 89 12.36 -6.56 5.94
CA VAL A 89 11.15 -6.97 6.67
C VAL A 89 11.28 -6.52 8.11
N ARG A 90 10.40 -5.63 8.55
CA ARG A 90 10.28 -5.20 9.95
C ARG A 90 9.28 -6.10 10.65
N ASP A 91 9.77 -6.86 11.63
CA ASP A 91 8.94 -7.68 12.51
C ASP A 91 8.38 -6.81 13.64
N LEU A 92 7.14 -6.35 13.49
CA LEU A 92 6.43 -5.49 14.43
C LEU A 92 5.26 -6.24 15.10
N ARG A 93 5.35 -7.56 15.21
CA ARG A 93 4.25 -8.40 15.71
C ARG A 93 3.92 -8.18 17.18
N SER A 94 4.78 -7.47 17.93
CA SER A 94 4.52 -7.03 19.30
C SER A 94 3.75 -5.71 19.36
N VAL A 95 3.75 -4.91 18.29
CA VAL A 95 3.08 -3.60 18.24
C VAL A 95 1.58 -3.79 18.02
N ARG A 96 0.78 -3.18 18.89
CA ARG A 96 -0.68 -3.39 18.94
C ARG A 96 -1.49 -2.13 19.18
N ASP A 97 -0.93 -1.14 19.85
CA ASP A 97 -1.62 0.09 20.20
C ASP A 97 -1.64 1.03 18.99
N ALA A 98 -2.73 1.79 18.84
CA ALA A 98 -3.00 2.55 17.62
C ALA A 98 -1.91 3.60 17.34
N GLU A 99 -1.42 4.25 18.41
CA GLU A 99 -0.34 5.22 18.37
C GLU A 99 0.97 4.60 17.91
N ASP A 100 1.41 3.50 18.53
CA ASP A 100 2.64 2.81 18.13
C ASP A 100 2.58 2.31 16.67
N VAL A 101 1.41 1.83 16.22
CA VAL A 101 1.20 1.44 14.83
C VAL A 101 1.41 2.64 13.90
N ALA A 102 0.84 3.79 14.24
CA ALA A 102 0.99 5.01 13.46
C ALA A 102 2.44 5.51 13.45
N GLU A 103 3.13 5.50 14.59
CA GLU A 103 4.54 5.87 14.70
C GLU A 103 5.44 4.97 13.84
N GLU A 104 5.21 3.66 13.89
CA GLU A 104 5.99 2.71 13.09
C GLU A 104 5.67 2.83 11.58
N CYS A 105 4.48 3.28 11.21
CA CYS A 105 4.14 3.67 9.83
C CYS A 105 4.88 4.94 9.40
N VAL A 106 4.97 5.97 10.24
CA VAL A 106 5.77 7.17 9.97
C VAL A 106 7.26 6.80 9.82
N ARG A 107 7.75 5.89 10.65
CA ARG A 107 9.11 5.35 10.54
C ARG A 107 9.30 4.54 9.25
N HIS A 108 8.27 3.82 8.78
CA HIS A 108 8.28 3.16 7.47
C HIS A 108 8.54 4.17 6.37
N LEU A 109 7.78 5.27 6.33
CA LEU A 109 7.91 6.30 5.31
C LEU A 109 9.34 6.85 5.25
N ARG A 110 9.89 7.24 6.41
CA ARG A 110 11.26 7.76 6.51
C ARG A 110 12.31 6.76 6.01
N MET A 111 12.19 5.49 6.40
CA MET A 111 13.12 4.43 6.00
C MET A 111 13.02 4.12 4.49
N ALA A 112 11.80 4.06 3.97
CA ALA A 112 11.53 3.73 2.58
C ALA A 112 11.96 4.85 1.62
N THR A 113 11.90 6.12 2.05
CA THR A 113 12.37 7.26 1.24
C THR A 113 13.85 7.16 0.92
N GLY A 114 14.69 6.70 1.85
CA GLY A 114 16.10 6.42 1.58
C GLY A 114 16.92 7.59 1.03
N GLY A 115 16.55 8.85 1.34
CA GLY A 115 17.17 10.05 0.78
C GLY A 115 16.86 10.30 -0.70
N GLY A 116 15.79 9.69 -1.24
CA GLY A 116 15.38 9.76 -2.64
C GLY A 116 15.49 8.39 -3.33
N THR A 117 16.48 7.58 -2.95
CA THR A 117 16.58 6.20 -3.43
C THR A 117 15.58 5.30 -2.70
N VAL A 118 14.39 5.15 -3.27
CA VAL A 118 13.29 4.42 -2.64
C VAL A 118 13.64 2.94 -2.50
N ARG A 119 13.46 2.40 -1.29
CA ARG A 119 13.78 1.00 -0.98
C ARG A 119 12.50 0.21 -0.72
N PRO A 120 12.23 -0.89 -1.45
CA PRO A 120 11.11 -1.76 -1.14
C PRO A 120 11.27 -2.44 0.22
N MET A 121 10.23 -2.37 1.04
CA MET A 121 10.21 -2.98 2.37
C MET A 121 8.80 -3.35 2.81
N VAL A 122 8.70 -4.19 3.85
CA VAL A 122 7.44 -4.61 4.48
C VAL A 122 7.54 -4.40 5.98
N SER A 123 6.49 -3.87 6.61
CA SER A 123 6.35 -3.82 8.07
C SER A 123 5.18 -4.69 8.48
N VAL A 124 5.42 -5.75 9.27
CA VAL A 124 4.40 -6.73 9.61
C VAL A 124 3.98 -6.56 11.06
N PHE A 125 2.75 -6.08 11.27
CA PHE A 125 2.17 -5.91 12.61
C PHE A 125 1.59 -7.23 13.15
N ALA A 126 1.01 -7.18 14.36
CA ALA A 126 0.46 -8.35 15.02
C ALA A 126 -0.58 -9.10 14.15
N PRO A 127 -0.55 -10.44 14.11
CA PRO A 127 -1.53 -11.23 13.38
C PRO A 127 -2.87 -11.25 14.09
N ASP A 128 -3.90 -11.69 13.37
CA ASP A 128 -5.12 -12.18 14.03
C ASP A 128 -4.82 -13.47 14.78
N THR A 129 -5.44 -13.60 15.96
CA THR A 129 -5.44 -14.83 16.75
C THR A 129 -6.90 -15.21 17.06
N PRO A 130 -7.19 -16.48 17.38
CA PRO A 130 -8.54 -16.90 17.76
C PRO A 130 -9.19 -16.07 18.88
N TRP A 131 -8.37 -15.45 19.74
CA TRP A 131 -8.83 -14.68 20.91
C TRP A 131 -8.66 -13.16 20.80
N ARG A 132 -7.87 -12.67 19.84
CA ARG A 132 -7.61 -11.22 19.69
C ARG A 132 -7.30 -10.85 18.23
N PRO A 133 -7.99 -9.85 17.65
CA PRO A 133 -7.64 -9.33 16.33
C PRO A 133 -6.32 -8.54 16.36
N GLY A 134 -5.61 -8.55 15.24
CA GLY A 134 -4.49 -7.65 14.97
C GLY A 134 -4.94 -6.22 14.64
N PRO A 135 -4.04 -5.23 14.64
CA PRO A 135 -4.37 -3.87 14.21
C PRO A 135 -4.74 -3.83 12.71
N ARG A 136 -5.58 -2.86 12.33
CA ARG A 136 -6.00 -2.58 10.95
C ARG A 136 -5.68 -1.14 10.58
N ILE A 137 -5.04 -0.93 9.43
CA ILE A 137 -4.93 0.40 8.82
C ILE A 137 -6.01 0.50 7.74
N ARG A 138 -6.93 1.47 7.88
CA ARG A 138 -8.08 1.60 6.97
C ARG A 138 -7.72 2.33 5.67
N ASN A 139 -6.61 3.06 5.65
CA ASN A 139 -6.09 3.73 4.46
C ASN A 139 -5.64 2.70 3.41
N ASP A 140 -5.87 2.98 2.13
CA ASP A 140 -5.35 2.15 1.03
C ASP A 140 -3.83 2.24 0.92
N GLN A 141 -3.29 3.44 1.12
CA GLN A 141 -1.88 3.74 1.25
C GLN A 141 -1.63 4.62 2.48
N LEU A 142 -0.42 4.55 3.04
CA LEU A 142 -0.05 5.37 4.21
C LEU A 142 -0.09 6.88 3.92
N VAL A 143 0.10 7.26 2.65
CA VAL A 143 0.04 8.65 2.20
C VAL A 143 -0.97 8.73 1.07
N ARG A 144 -1.99 9.56 1.27
CA ARG A 144 -2.98 9.95 0.27
C ARG A 144 -3.41 11.39 0.50
N TYR A 145 -3.89 12.00 -0.57
CA TYR A 145 -4.44 13.34 -0.54
C TYR A 145 -5.96 13.30 -0.35
N ALA A 146 -6.47 14.25 0.41
CA ALA A 146 -7.89 14.41 0.65
C ALA A 146 -8.64 14.83 -0.62
N GLY A 147 -9.95 14.57 -0.60
CA GLY A 147 -10.89 15.05 -1.61
C GLY A 147 -12.05 15.77 -0.93
N TYR A 148 -12.30 17.01 -1.31
CA TYR A 148 -13.36 17.85 -0.74
C TYR A 148 -14.41 18.15 -1.80
N ARG A 149 -15.68 17.88 -1.50
CA ARG A 149 -16.78 18.23 -2.37
C ARG A 149 -17.30 19.61 -1.99
N ASP A 150 -17.31 20.52 -2.96
CA ASP A 150 -17.92 21.86 -2.87
C ASP A 150 -18.95 22.01 -3.99
N GLY A 151 -20.22 21.79 -3.66
CA GLY A 151 -21.30 21.65 -4.65
C GLY A 151 -21.01 20.53 -5.65
N ASP A 152 -21.00 20.86 -6.95
CA ASP A 152 -20.67 19.94 -8.05
C ASP A 152 -19.15 19.83 -8.30
N ARG A 153 -18.34 20.64 -7.62
CA ARG A 153 -16.89 20.65 -7.78
C ARG A 153 -16.24 19.77 -6.72
N VAL A 154 -15.10 19.21 -7.08
CA VAL A 154 -14.24 18.49 -6.15
C VAL A 154 -12.85 19.09 -6.18
N HIS A 155 -12.33 19.41 -5.00
CA HIS A 155 -10.96 19.83 -4.76
C HIS A 155 -10.15 18.63 -4.25
N GLY A 156 -8.92 18.48 -4.73
CA GLY A 156 -8.07 17.32 -4.40
C GLY A 156 -8.46 16.05 -5.14
N ASP A 157 -8.24 14.89 -4.53
CA ASP A 157 -8.42 13.59 -5.18
C ASP A 157 -9.87 13.07 -5.05
N ARG A 158 -10.60 13.01 -6.17
CA ARG A 158 -12.01 12.57 -6.21
C ARG A 158 -12.22 11.16 -5.66
N ARG A 159 -11.21 10.29 -5.74
CA ARG A 159 -11.28 8.90 -5.23
C ARG A 159 -11.44 8.84 -3.72
N PHE A 160 -11.07 9.92 -3.03
CA PHE A 160 -11.02 9.99 -1.57
C PHE A 160 -12.08 10.90 -0.97
N VAL A 161 -13.05 11.42 -1.72
CA VAL A 161 -14.13 12.27 -1.17
C VAL A 161 -14.90 11.57 -0.06
N ASP A 162 -15.32 10.33 -0.30
CA ASP A 162 -16.08 9.56 0.71
C ASP A 162 -15.21 9.26 1.95
N PHE A 163 -13.95 8.90 1.73
CA PHE A 163 -13.00 8.62 2.81
C PHE A 163 -12.74 9.87 3.66
N THR A 164 -12.45 10.98 3.00
CA THR A 164 -12.22 12.31 3.60
C THR A 164 -13.42 12.73 4.44
N THR A 165 -14.63 12.62 3.87
CA THR A 165 -15.88 12.92 4.58
C THR A 165 -16.04 12.05 5.83
N ALA A 166 -15.72 10.75 5.71
CA ALA A 166 -15.82 9.83 6.83
C ALA A 166 -14.82 10.14 7.94
N VAL A 167 -13.55 10.45 7.63
CA VAL A 167 -12.55 10.81 8.64
C VAL A 167 -12.82 12.18 9.28
N CYS A 168 -13.38 13.13 8.54
CA CYS A 168 -13.85 14.39 9.13
C CYS A 168 -14.96 14.16 10.16
N ARG A 169 -15.91 13.25 9.86
CA ARG A 169 -16.97 12.85 10.82
C ARG A 169 -16.43 12.15 12.06
N LEU A 170 -15.28 11.47 11.94
CA LEU A 170 -14.56 10.88 13.08
C LEU A 170 -13.74 11.90 13.89
N GLY A 171 -13.74 13.18 13.49
CA GLY A 171 -13.09 14.26 14.23
C GLY A 171 -11.77 14.75 13.64
N TRP A 172 -11.39 14.31 12.43
CA TRP A 172 -10.26 14.95 11.74
C TRP A 172 -10.64 16.37 11.32
N LEU A 173 -9.82 17.34 11.72
CA LEU A 173 -9.93 18.72 11.27
C LEU A 173 -9.05 18.88 10.03
N SER A 174 -9.68 19.01 8.86
CA SER A 174 -8.96 19.33 7.64
C SER A 174 -8.24 20.68 7.76
N PRO A 175 -7.10 20.89 7.08
CA PRO A 175 -6.50 22.21 6.94
C PRO A 175 -7.53 23.26 6.49
N GLY A 176 -7.40 24.49 7.00
CA GLY A 176 -8.43 25.53 6.84
C GLY A 176 -8.63 26.01 5.39
N ASP A 177 -7.61 25.86 4.56
CA ASP A 177 -7.58 26.18 3.14
C ASP A 177 -8.05 25.04 2.23
N GLN A 178 -8.26 23.83 2.77
CA GLN A 178 -8.70 22.62 2.05
C GLN A 178 -8.03 22.46 0.68
N GLY A 179 -6.69 22.37 0.73
CA GLY A 179 -5.85 22.34 -0.44
C GLY A 179 -5.98 21.03 -1.23
N PRO A 180 -5.60 21.04 -2.53
CA PRO A 180 -5.67 19.84 -3.36
C PRO A 180 -4.70 18.73 -2.93
N PHE A 181 -3.70 19.05 -2.10
CA PHE A 181 -2.66 18.12 -1.64
C PHE A 181 -2.61 18.01 -0.11
N ASP A 182 -3.76 18.09 0.54
CA ASP A 182 -3.88 17.91 1.99
C ASP A 182 -3.71 16.42 2.37
N LEU A 183 -2.78 16.13 3.27
CA LEU A 183 -2.49 14.77 3.70
C LEU A 183 -3.62 14.23 4.57
N LEU A 184 -4.19 13.08 4.18
CA LEU A 184 -5.14 12.36 5.01
C LEU A 184 -4.45 11.81 6.28
N PRO A 185 -5.17 11.73 7.41
CA PRO A 185 -4.66 11.07 8.61
C PRO A 185 -4.60 9.55 8.38
N LEU A 186 -3.72 8.87 9.13
CA LEU A 186 -3.81 7.44 9.30
C LEU A 186 -5.01 7.11 10.17
N VAL A 187 -5.80 6.15 9.71
CA VAL A 187 -6.94 5.60 10.43
C VAL A 187 -6.57 4.20 10.89
N VAL A 188 -6.26 4.08 12.18
CA VAL A 188 -5.83 2.82 12.80
C VAL A 188 -6.97 2.29 13.66
N GLU A 189 -7.35 1.04 13.46
CA GLU A 189 -8.29 0.33 14.31
C GLU A 189 -7.61 -0.80 15.05
N THR A 190 -7.77 -0.80 16.37
CA THR A 190 -7.31 -1.88 17.24
C THR A 190 -8.50 -2.48 17.99
N GLY A 191 -8.40 -3.74 18.40
CA GLY A 191 -9.50 -4.43 19.07
C GLY A 191 -9.88 -3.80 20.42
N HIS A 192 -8.95 -3.11 21.08
CA HIS A 192 -9.14 -2.54 22.42
C HIS A 192 -9.36 -1.02 22.42
N GLU A 193 -8.89 -0.28 21.42
CA GLU A 193 -9.12 1.17 21.33
C GLU A 193 -10.25 1.52 20.35
N GLY A 194 -10.57 0.65 19.41
CA GLY A 194 -11.43 0.98 18.27
C GLY A 194 -10.67 1.85 17.26
N VAL A 195 -11.39 2.71 16.54
CA VAL A 195 -10.82 3.58 15.50
C VAL A 195 -10.14 4.81 16.13
N ARG A 196 -8.91 5.11 15.69
CA ARG A 196 -8.13 6.29 16.06
C ARG A 196 -7.53 6.95 14.83
N LEU A 197 -7.46 8.28 14.86
CA LEU A 197 -6.92 9.11 13.78
C LEU A 197 -5.56 9.64 14.21
N HIS A 198 -4.54 9.43 13.38
CA HIS A 198 -3.18 9.90 13.63
C HIS A 198 -2.71 10.73 12.45
N GLN A 199 -2.32 11.98 12.70
CA GLN A 199 -1.84 12.86 11.64
C GLN A 199 -0.47 12.38 11.15
N VAL A 200 -0.32 12.22 9.83
CA VAL A 200 0.99 11.96 9.22
C VAL A 200 1.80 13.25 9.23
N PRO A 201 2.97 13.30 9.88
CA PRO A 201 3.80 14.48 9.85
C PRO A 201 4.27 14.75 8.41
N ARG A 202 3.99 15.96 7.89
CA ARG A 202 4.39 16.35 6.53
C ARG A 202 5.91 16.22 6.30
N ALA A 203 6.71 16.43 7.34
CA ALA A 203 8.18 16.22 7.31
C ALA A 203 8.61 14.75 7.13
N ALA A 204 7.71 13.77 7.33
CA ALA A 204 7.98 12.36 7.04
C ALA A 204 7.59 11.98 5.60
N VAL A 205 6.98 12.89 4.84
CA VAL A 205 6.53 12.66 3.47
C VAL A 205 7.38 13.52 2.53
N LEU A 206 8.28 12.87 1.79
CA LEU A 206 8.96 13.53 0.68
C LEU A 206 7.96 13.70 -0.47
N GLU A 207 7.69 14.95 -0.86
CA GLU A 207 6.88 15.29 -2.02
C GLU A 207 7.74 15.94 -3.09
N VAL A 208 7.53 15.54 -4.34
CA VAL A 208 8.20 16.10 -5.51
C VAL A 208 7.23 17.07 -6.21
N PRO A 209 7.53 18.38 -6.26
CA PRO A 209 6.79 19.31 -7.10
C PRO A 209 7.05 19.00 -8.57
N LEU A 210 6.01 19.09 -9.41
CA LEU A 210 6.11 18.71 -10.81
C LEU A 210 6.31 19.91 -11.73
N ALA A 211 7.25 19.74 -12.66
CA ALA A 211 7.52 20.64 -13.78
C ALA A 211 7.75 19.82 -15.05
N HIS A 212 7.49 20.42 -16.21
CA HIS A 212 7.70 19.77 -17.50
C HIS A 212 9.00 20.28 -18.14
N PRO A 213 9.81 19.40 -18.78
CA PRO A 213 11.08 19.80 -19.40
C PRO A 213 10.92 20.82 -20.54
N GLU A 214 9.78 20.81 -21.23
CA GLU A 214 9.54 21.62 -22.44
C GLU A 214 8.32 22.54 -22.34
N LEU A 215 7.52 22.44 -21.27
CA LEU A 215 6.26 23.17 -21.13
C LEU A 215 6.31 24.03 -19.87
N PRO A 216 6.84 25.27 -19.94
CA PRO A 216 7.05 26.11 -18.76
C PRO A 216 5.76 26.40 -17.97
N TRP A 217 4.62 26.47 -18.65
CA TRP A 217 3.32 26.70 -18.02
C TRP A 217 2.88 25.56 -17.09
N PHE A 218 3.47 24.36 -17.21
CA PHE A 218 3.12 23.21 -16.40
C PHE A 218 3.40 23.43 -14.91
N ALA A 219 4.48 24.14 -14.57
CA ALA A 219 4.79 24.50 -13.19
C ALA A 219 3.69 25.36 -12.53
N GLY A 220 2.94 26.13 -13.34
CA GLY A 220 1.80 26.92 -12.88
C GLY A 220 0.60 26.07 -12.43
N LEU A 221 0.57 24.77 -12.73
CA LEU A 221 -0.42 23.83 -12.18
C LEU A 221 -0.16 23.51 -10.69
N ALA A 222 1.03 23.84 -10.17
CA ALA A 222 1.44 23.63 -8.78
C ALA A 222 1.25 22.18 -8.27
N LEU A 223 1.35 21.20 -9.18
CA LEU A 223 1.20 19.79 -8.86
C LEU A 223 2.38 19.28 -8.03
N ARG A 224 2.10 18.31 -7.17
CA ARG A 224 3.12 17.58 -6.41
C ARG A 224 2.65 16.16 -6.14
N TRP A 225 3.60 15.26 -5.87
CA TRP A 225 3.27 13.90 -5.49
C TRP A 225 4.26 13.33 -4.47
N HIS A 226 3.78 12.49 -3.57
CA HIS A 226 4.64 11.84 -2.58
C HIS A 226 5.53 10.78 -3.24
N ALA A 227 6.77 10.64 -2.74
CA ALA A 227 7.81 9.84 -3.36
C ALA A 227 7.61 8.32 -3.24
N VAL A 228 6.93 7.86 -2.19
CA VAL A 228 6.85 6.43 -1.85
C VAL A 228 5.41 5.92 -1.88
N PRO A 229 5.09 4.89 -2.68
CA PRO A 229 3.78 4.22 -2.68
C PRO A 229 3.74 3.12 -1.61
N VAL A 230 3.36 3.46 -0.38
CA VAL A 230 3.21 2.43 0.68
C VAL A 230 1.76 1.93 0.73
N VAL A 231 1.49 0.73 0.21
CA VAL A 231 0.20 0.04 0.29
C VAL A 231 -0.04 -0.46 1.72
N SER A 232 -1.22 -0.23 2.27
CA SER A 232 -1.54 -0.55 3.68
C SER A 232 -2.84 -1.32 3.92
N ASN A 233 -3.72 -1.46 2.92
CA ASN A 233 -5.02 -2.14 3.06
C ASN A 233 -5.04 -3.61 2.62
N MET A 234 -3.86 -4.24 2.47
CA MET A 234 -3.75 -5.64 2.12
C MET A 234 -3.32 -6.46 3.34
N ARG A 235 -3.94 -7.63 3.51
CA ARG A 235 -3.49 -8.60 4.52
C ARG A 235 -2.38 -9.44 3.93
N LEU A 236 -1.34 -9.70 4.71
CA LEU A 236 -0.28 -10.64 4.38
C LEU A 236 -0.67 -12.02 4.93
N HIS A 237 -0.84 -13.00 4.06
CA HIS A 237 -1.12 -14.38 4.42
C HIS A 237 0.16 -15.21 4.31
N ILE A 238 0.55 -15.91 5.38
CA ILE A 238 1.74 -16.79 5.39
C ILE A 238 1.38 -18.07 6.14
N GLY A 239 1.45 -19.22 5.48
CA GLY A 239 1.33 -20.53 6.13
C GLY A 239 0.06 -20.69 6.98
N GLY A 240 -1.07 -20.10 6.57
CA GLY A 240 -2.33 -20.17 7.31
C GLY A 240 -2.53 -19.06 8.36
N ILE A 241 -1.54 -18.19 8.59
CA ILE A 241 -1.64 -17.02 9.48
C ILE A 241 -1.92 -15.76 8.67
N ASP A 242 -2.92 -15.01 9.10
CA ASP A 242 -3.27 -13.71 8.54
C ASP A 242 -2.65 -12.57 9.37
N TYR A 243 -1.82 -11.76 8.72
CA TYR A 243 -1.27 -10.49 9.21
C TYR A 243 -2.04 -9.34 8.58
N PRO A 244 -3.00 -8.76 9.29
CA PRO A 244 -4.00 -7.95 8.63
C PRO A 244 -3.53 -6.56 8.26
N SER A 245 -2.54 -6.04 9.01
CA SER A 245 -1.77 -4.86 8.64
C SER A 245 -0.35 -5.27 8.36
N ALA A 246 0.04 -5.22 7.10
CA ALA A 246 1.41 -5.44 6.69
C ALA A 246 1.85 -4.41 5.63
N PRO A 247 1.94 -3.10 5.95
CA PRO A 247 2.26 -2.08 4.97
C PRO A 247 3.57 -2.39 4.23
N PHE A 248 3.54 -2.21 2.91
CA PHE A 248 4.68 -2.48 2.04
C PHE A 248 4.76 -1.46 0.92
N ASN A 249 5.95 -1.27 0.35
CA ASN A 249 6.13 -0.39 -0.79
C ASN A 249 6.97 -1.05 -1.89
N GLY A 250 6.70 -0.60 -3.11
CA GLY A 250 7.60 -0.70 -4.25
C GLY A 250 8.23 0.65 -4.55
N VAL A 251 8.53 0.86 -5.83
CA VAL A 251 8.82 2.16 -6.43
C VAL A 251 7.57 2.60 -7.21
N TYR A 252 7.43 3.88 -7.54
CA TYR A 252 6.34 4.31 -8.43
C TYR A 252 6.60 3.90 -9.87
N LEU A 253 5.54 3.64 -10.62
CA LEU A 253 5.54 3.77 -12.07
C LEU A 253 5.04 5.17 -12.44
N ALA A 254 5.70 5.84 -13.39
CA ALA A 254 5.36 7.19 -13.81
C ALA A 254 3.87 7.31 -14.19
N ARG A 255 3.35 6.32 -14.94
CA ARG A 255 1.94 6.25 -15.32
C ARG A 255 0.96 6.19 -14.14
N GLY A 256 1.35 5.58 -13.02
CA GLY A 256 0.50 5.53 -11.82
C GLY A 256 0.30 6.92 -11.17
N ILE A 257 1.24 7.84 -11.42
CA ILE A 257 1.15 9.23 -11.00
C ILE A 257 0.49 10.06 -12.13
N GLY A 258 1.08 10.05 -13.32
CA GLY A 258 0.69 10.90 -14.43
C GLY A 258 -0.69 10.59 -14.98
N GLU A 259 -0.91 9.35 -15.41
CA GLU A 259 -2.18 8.90 -16.00
C GLU A 259 -3.23 8.65 -14.91
N GLU A 260 -2.95 7.75 -13.97
CA GLU A 260 -3.96 7.23 -13.04
C GLU A 260 -4.33 8.19 -11.90
N SER A 261 -3.44 9.12 -11.54
CA SER A 261 -3.71 10.08 -10.47
C SER A 261 -4.04 11.46 -11.00
N PHE A 262 -3.29 12.00 -11.97
CA PHE A 262 -3.56 13.35 -12.49
C PHE A 262 -4.52 13.40 -13.67
N ALA A 263 -4.33 12.55 -14.69
CA ALA A 263 -5.12 12.64 -15.91
C ALA A 263 -6.52 12.03 -15.77
N ASP A 264 -6.67 10.93 -15.01
CA ASP A 264 -7.92 10.19 -14.85
C ASP A 264 -9.04 11.05 -14.26
N ASP A 265 -10.19 11.09 -14.96
CA ASP A 265 -11.40 11.83 -14.60
C ASP A 265 -11.98 11.38 -13.24
N ALA A 266 -11.71 10.14 -12.83
CA ALA A 266 -12.10 9.58 -11.53
C ALA A 266 -11.17 9.98 -10.38
N ALA A 267 -9.98 10.54 -10.67
CA ALA A 267 -8.99 11.02 -9.71
C ALA A 267 -8.93 12.56 -9.68
N TYR A 268 -7.84 13.20 -10.09
CA TYR A 268 -7.81 14.68 -10.18
C TYR A 268 -8.51 15.21 -11.44
N GLY A 269 -8.62 14.42 -12.50
CA GLY A 269 -9.33 14.79 -13.73
C GLY A 269 -8.76 16.01 -14.45
N LEU A 270 -7.44 16.17 -14.45
CA LEU A 270 -6.76 17.32 -15.08
C LEU A 270 -6.53 17.12 -16.58
N GLY A 271 -6.91 15.96 -17.13
CA GLY A 271 -6.59 15.59 -18.50
C GLY A 271 -7.10 16.60 -19.54
N ARG A 272 -8.36 17.04 -19.42
CA ARG A 272 -8.95 18.01 -20.36
C ARG A 272 -8.29 19.38 -20.31
N GLY A 273 -8.03 19.90 -19.11
CA GLY A 273 -7.36 21.20 -18.95
C GLY A 273 -5.95 21.21 -19.53
N VAL A 274 -5.22 20.10 -19.43
CA VAL A 274 -3.91 19.93 -20.09
C VAL A 274 -4.06 19.80 -21.60
N ALA A 275 -5.06 19.08 -22.11
CA ALA A 275 -5.33 18.97 -23.55
C ALA A 275 -5.57 20.34 -24.20
N GLU A 276 -6.35 21.21 -23.55
CA GLU A 276 -6.62 22.58 -24.00
C GLU A 276 -5.34 23.43 -24.06
N ARG A 277 -4.49 23.35 -23.02
CA ARG A 277 -3.19 24.03 -22.98
C ARG A 277 -2.23 23.56 -24.08
N LEU A 278 -2.38 22.31 -24.51
CA LEU A 278 -1.63 21.70 -25.61
C LEU A 278 -2.26 21.96 -26.99
N GLY A 279 -3.44 22.57 -27.06
CA GLY A 279 -4.17 22.80 -28.31
C GLY A 279 -4.65 21.50 -29.00
N LEU A 280 -5.00 20.48 -28.21
CA LEU A 280 -5.44 19.18 -28.73
C LEU A 280 -6.95 19.17 -29.03
N ASP A 281 -7.33 18.44 -30.07
CA ASP A 281 -8.74 18.15 -30.36
C ASP A 281 -9.28 17.09 -29.41
N THR A 282 -10.19 17.47 -28.51
CA THR A 282 -10.84 16.55 -27.55
C THR A 282 -12.23 16.06 -27.99
N SER A 283 -12.59 16.22 -29.26
CA SER A 283 -13.91 15.89 -29.79
C SER A 283 -14.20 14.38 -29.82
N SER A 284 -13.16 13.55 -29.92
CA SER A 284 -13.26 12.09 -30.01
C SER A 284 -12.05 11.41 -29.39
N ASP A 285 -12.24 10.28 -28.71
CA ASP A 285 -11.14 9.47 -28.18
C ASP A 285 -10.22 8.94 -29.31
N ARG A 286 -10.71 8.85 -30.55
CA ARG A 286 -9.90 8.43 -31.71
C ARG A 286 -8.79 9.41 -32.08
N THR A 287 -8.84 10.65 -31.59
CA THR A 287 -7.76 11.64 -31.74
C THR A 287 -6.55 11.31 -30.84
N LEU A 288 -6.72 10.35 -29.92
CA LEU A 288 -5.71 9.92 -28.94
C LEU A 288 -5.23 11.06 -28.03
N TRP A 289 -6.09 12.04 -27.79
CA TRP A 289 -5.76 13.20 -26.96
C TRP A 289 -5.42 12.78 -25.53
N ARG A 290 -6.07 11.74 -24.99
CA ARG A 290 -5.82 11.24 -23.62
C ARG A 290 -4.44 10.60 -23.50
N GLU A 291 -4.05 9.79 -24.48
CA GLU A 291 -2.74 9.16 -24.55
C GLU A 291 -1.64 10.22 -24.67
N ARG A 292 -1.86 11.26 -25.49
CA ARG A 292 -0.92 12.37 -25.63
C ARG A 292 -0.78 13.17 -24.33
N VAL A 293 -1.88 13.46 -23.65
CA VAL A 293 -1.86 14.10 -22.32
C VAL A 293 -1.16 13.23 -21.28
N GLY A 294 -1.45 11.92 -21.25
CA GLY A 294 -0.81 10.96 -20.37
C GLY A 294 0.71 10.92 -20.56
N LEU A 295 1.17 10.96 -21.81
CA LEU A 295 2.58 11.06 -22.14
C LEU A 295 3.22 12.32 -21.53
N GLU A 296 2.65 13.51 -21.73
CA GLU A 296 3.23 14.74 -21.18
C GLU A 296 3.22 14.75 -19.63
N PHE A 297 2.19 14.17 -19.00
CA PHE A 297 2.20 13.97 -17.55
C PHE A 297 3.34 13.04 -17.12
N ASN A 298 3.53 11.91 -17.79
CA ASN A 298 4.60 10.96 -17.48
C ASN A 298 5.98 11.61 -17.68
N ARG A 299 6.16 12.43 -18.73
CA ARG A 299 7.39 13.21 -18.94
C ARG A 299 7.65 14.21 -17.82
N ALA A 300 6.62 14.94 -17.34
CA ALA A 300 6.76 15.84 -16.20
C ALA A 300 7.14 15.08 -14.92
N VAL A 301 6.52 13.92 -14.67
CA VAL A 301 6.82 13.08 -13.51
C VAL A 301 8.27 12.61 -13.54
N LEU A 302 8.69 11.96 -14.63
CA LEU A 302 10.06 11.46 -14.79
C LEU A 302 11.08 12.59 -14.61
N HIS A 303 10.92 13.69 -15.35
CA HIS A 303 11.81 14.84 -15.25
C HIS A 303 11.93 15.39 -13.82
N SER A 304 10.80 15.54 -13.13
CA SER A 304 10.79 16.13 -11.79
C SER A 304 11.39 15.21 -10.74
N PHE A 305 11.09 13.92 -10.83
CA PHE A 305 11.63 12.90 -9.93
C PHE A 305 13.15 12.72 -10.14
N ASP A 306 13.61 12.66 -11.39
CA ASP A 306 15.03 12.61 -11.73
C ASP A 306 15.79 13.81 -11.16
N ARG A 307 15.24 15.03 -11.33
CA ARG A 307 15.83 16.26 -10.78
C ARG A 307 15.84 16.29 -9.24
N ALA A 308 14.86 15.67 -8.61
CA ALA A 308 14.78 15.54 -7.16
C ALA A 308 15.64 14.40 -6.60
N GLY A 309 16.27 13.58 -7.48
CA GLY A 309 17.01 12.38 -7.07
C GLY A 309 16.11 11.29 -6.48
N VAL A 310 14.82 11.27 -6.86
CA VAL A 310 13.82 10.34 -6.34
C VAL A 310 13.57 9.21 -7.34
N SER A 311 13.63 7.97 -6.88
CA SER A 311 13.37 6.80 -7.72
C SER A 311 11.94 6.77 -8.25
N VAL A 312 11.79 6.64 -9.57
CA VAL A 312 10.55 6.34 -10.28
C VAL A 312 10.89 5.48 -11.49
N GLU A 313 10.05 4.50 -11.79
CA GLU A 313 10.19 3.63 -12.96
C GLU A 313 9.30 4.12 -14.10
N HIS A 314 9.77 3.98 -15.35
CA HIS A 314 9.02 4.42 -16.53
C HIS A 314 8.24 3.26 -17.19
N SER A 315 8.72 2.03 -17.09
CA SER A 315 8.11 0.83 -17.70
C SER A 315 7.71 -0.20 -16.65
N ALA A 316 6.58 -0.86 -16.89
CA ALA A 316 6.14 -2.00 -16.10
C ALA A 316 7.09 -3.20 -16.22
N ASP A 317 7.91 -3.27 -17.27
CA ASP A 317 8.93 -4.33 -17.44
C ASP A 317 10.00 -4.29 -16.34
N ALA A 318 10.11 -3.18 -15.61
CA ALA A 318 10.96 -3.08 -14.43
C ALA A 318 10.44 -3.93 -13.25
N TYR A 319 9.20 -4.45 -13.32
CA TYR A 319 8.56 -5.22 -12.26
C TYR A 319 8.40 -6.68 -12.65
N LEU A 320 8.51 -7.55 -11.65
CA LEU A 320 8.12 -8.94 -11.82
C LEU A 320 6.60 -9.04 -12.03
N PRO A 321 6.12 -9.90 -12.93
CA PRO A 321 4.68 -10.09 -13.11
C PRO A 321 4.06 -10.58 -11.80
N ALA A 322 2.86 -10.09 -11.49
CA ALA A 322 2.09 -10.61 -10.37
C ALA A 322 1.76 -12.09 -10.62
N ILE A 323 2.07 -12.94 -9.65
CA ILE A 323 1.77 -14.38 -9.71
C ILE A 323 0.50 -14.63 -8.91
N GLU A 324 -0.46 -15.34 -9.50
CA GLU A 324 -1.68 -15.69 -8.78
C GLU A 324 -1.36 -16.54 -7.53
N PRO A 325 -1.92 -16.21 -6.36
CA PRO A 325 -1.65 -16.95 -5.13
C PRO A 325 -2.15 -18.40 -5.20
N THR A 326 -1.26 -19.35 -5.49
CA THR A 326 -1.56 -20.79 -5.51
C THR A 326 -1.45 -21.45 -4.12
N GLY A 327 -1.87 -20.74 -3.07
CA GLY A 327 -1.82 -21.19 -1.68
C GLY A 327 -0.46 -20.97 -0.98
N GLY A 328 0.44 -20.18 -1.56
CA GLY A 328 1.67 -19.71 -0.94
C GLY A 328 1.51 -18.38 -0.17
N PRO A 329 2.61 -17.83 0.38
CA PRO A 329 2.61 -16.51 0.98
C PRO A 329 2.17 -15.43 -0.01
N ALA A 330 1.22 -14.58 0.36
CA ALA A 330 0.68 -13.57 -0.55
C ALA A 330 0.07 -12.37 0.18
N PHE A 331 0.06 -11.22 -0.50
CA PHE A 331 -0.79 -10.10 -0.11
C PHE A 331 -2.17 -10.29 -0.74
N LEU A 332 -3.19 -10.35 0.10
CA LEU A 332 -4.57 -10.55 -0.31
C LEU A 332 -5.39 -9.30 -0.02
N ARG A 333 -6.28 -8.93 -0.94
CA ARG A 333 -7.25 -7.87 -0.67
C ARG A 333 -8.16 -8.31 0.48
N GLN A 334 -8.39 -7.41 1.42
CA GLN A 334 -9.38 -7.61 2.48
C GLN A 334 -10.77 -7.64 1.81
N ALA A 335 -11.55 -8.70 2.04
CA ALA A 335 -12.87 -8.84 1.44
C ALA A 335 -13.82 -7.81 2.05
N PRO A 336 -14.59 -7.06 1.26
CA PRO A 336 -15.63 -6.19 1.83
C PRO A 336 -16.65 -7.06 2.57
N VAL A 337 -17.00 -6.68 3.79
CA VAL A 337 -18.20 -7.25 4.43
C VAL A 337 -19.39 -6.87 3.56
N ARG A 338 -20.11 -7.87 3.05
CA ARG A 338 -21.44 -7.62 2.48
C ARG A 338 -22.29 -7.05 3.61
N GLN A 339 -22.63 -5.76 3.51
CA GLN A 339 -23.71 -5.20 4.31
C GLN A 339 -24.93 -6.09 4.07
N ARG A 340 -25.40 -6.75 5.13
CA ARG A 340 -26.68 -7.47 5.12
C ARG A 340 -27.79 -6.48 5.39
#